data_AF-A0AAD7A873-F1
#
_entry.id   AF-A0AAD7A873-F1
#
_cell.length_a   1.000
_cell.length_b   1.000
_cell.length_c   1.000
_cell.angle_alpha   90.00
_cell.angle_beta   90.00
_cell.angle_gamma   90.00
#
_symmetry.space_group_name_H-M   'P 1'
#
loop_
_entity.id
_entity.type
_entity.pdbx_description
1 polymer ?
#
loop_
_entity_poly.entity_id
_entity_poly.type
_entity_poly.pdbx_seq_one_letter_code
_entity_poly.pdbx_strand_id
1 'polypeptide(L)'
;MIFLLVSTKQLMHLLFTTEIPSVTKRISHFMGFFATESTLEAQFAPALIFNLWHDGSRWPKAQNYLREMTVPCAHELALPDSDRVISSPHLRVQLKTLSIHKLRKLLHPTKLVEIIKELAPFTWGVLHMFSASPNKARKQRKTDEDVPMPPSAGVEEDWADDPNDNENVEEGEANPSSIPKRQWSKKYPGFSRNPVFVILLTISMLAFVRNRATNVLPLILGLFFKISGTSSRVVTMLSNAGVCVSSRTVERLKVRITDDAIRLAVELITSGQVFFTIFDNINILQKSQQRISSTNDMINATNVAIVGINGVKPFTEADLAEQLALRGQHAKAKATDILPTRADDKIVGKSFVALIAEMIVAFTPGNSRWKDRKNIAEAVAAMMPADCPLPPDESDARPFGLLDVNEGSKKGVVKVLGGIQERSTLSQRIWASIWRIFVDDWLTSNNLRAARCNRTDDINAMERLEYAQELSAPFHFALQATHMIMQTHYDTPSKIRPLLQPTKACSIANGMSRSPLFGTL
;
A
#
# COMPACT_ATOMS: atom_id res chain seq x y z
N MET A 1 2.99 46.79 40.44
CA MET A 1 1.63 46.56 39.90
C MET A 1 0.56 46.76 40.96
N ILE A 2 0.55 45.97 42.04
CA ILE A 2 -0.45 46.08 43.12
C ILE A 2 -0.51 47.50 43.71
N PHE A 3 0.64 48.15 43.88
CA PHE A 3 0.73 49.54 44.36
C PHE A 3 0.36 50.62 43.33
N LEU A 4 0.26 50.29 42.04
CA LEU A 4 0.01 51.29 40.99
C LEU A 4 -1.45 51.34 40.53
N LEU A 5 -2.32 50.43 40.99
CA LEU A 5 -3.72 50.29 40.55
C LEU A 5 -3.89 50.15 39.01
N VAL A 6 -2.83 49.84 38.28
CA VAL A 6 -2.86 49.63 36.83
C VAL A 6 -3.20 48.17 36.55
N SER A 7 -4.23 47.93 35.72
CA SER A 7 -4.56 46.57 35.30
C SER A 7 -3.42 45.94 34.48
N THR A 8 -3.28 44.62 34.54
CA THR A 8 -2.29 43.89 33.72
C THR A 8 -2.42 44.22 32.24
N LYS A 9 -3.67 44.39 31.75
CA LYS A 9 -3.96 44.82 30.38
C LYS A 9 -3.39 46.20 30.08
N GLN A 10 -3.61 47.19 30.95
CA GLN A 10 -3.07 48.54 30.78
C GLN A 10 -1.55 48.58 30.85
N LEU A 11 -0.93 47.79 31.74
CA LEU A 11 0.53 47.71 31.76
C LEU A 11 1.06 47.07 30.48
N MET A 12 0.48 45.95 30.04
CA MET A 12 0.90 45.31 28.79
C MET A 12 0.69 46.24 27.60
N HIS A 13 -0.45 46.94 27.53
CA HIS A 13 -0.68 47.94 26.50
C HIS A 13 0.38 49.04 26.54
N LEU A 14 0.67 49.62 27.71
CA LEU A 14 1.71 50.64 27.89
C LEU A 14 3.08 50.10 27.46
N LEU A 15 3.45 48.90 27.89
CA LEU A 15 4.70 48.27 27.52
C LEU A 15 4.80 48.13 25.98
N PHE A 16 3.76 47.63 25.33
CA PHE A 16 3.80 47.40 23.87
C PHE A 16 3.55 48.64 23.00
N THR A 17 3.08 49.76 23.57
CA THR A 17 2.77 50.99 22.81
C THR A 17 3.59 52.21 23.22
N THR A 18 4.47 52.09 24.22
CA THR A 18 5.28 53.21 24.69
C THR A 18 6.38 53.59 23.69
N GLU A 19 6.48 54.88 23.40
CA GLU A 19 7.54 55.46 22.55
C GLU A 19 8.81 55.82 23.34
N ILE A 20 8.84 55.58 24.66
CA ILE A 20 9.97 55.95 25.52
C ILE A 20 11.15 54.98 25.25
N PRO A 21 12.27 55.42 24.65
CA PRO A 21 13.32 54.52 24.15
C PRO A 21 13.94 53.63 25.23
N SER A 22 14.07 54.14 26.46
CA SER A 22 14.60 53.39 27.59
C SER A 22 13.67 52.25 28.03
N VAL A 23 12.36 52.44 27.92
CA VAL A 23 11.35 51.43 28.21
C VAL A 23 11.28 50.43 27.07
N THR A 24 11.26 50.88 25.81
CA THR A 24 11.30 50.01 24.63
C THR A 24 12.54 49.10 24.62
N LYS A 25 13.73 49.61 24.98
CA LYS A 25 14.97 48.81 25.08
C LYS A 25 14.85 47.71 26.15
N ARG A 26 14.29 48.04 27.32
CA ARG A 26 14.08 47.06 28.40
C ARG A 26 13.04 46.01 28.03
N ILE A 27 11.98 46.41 27.32
CA ILE A 27 10.95 45.50 26.84
C ILE A 27 11.50 44.62 25.72
N SER A 28 12.27 45.17 24.79
CA SER A 28 12.93 44.40 23.74
C SER A 28 13.88 43.37 24.34
N HIS A 29 14.62 43.73 25.39
CA HIS A 29 15.43 42.78 26.14
C HIS A 29 14.55 41.73 26.86
N PHE A 30 13.49 42.14 27.55
CA PHE A 30 12.57 41.23 28.22
C PHE A 30 11.86 40.27 27.25
N MET A 31 11.44 40.74 26.08
CA MET A 31 10.76 39.98 25.03
C MET A 31 11.73 39.22 24.11
N GLY A 32 13.04 39.42 24.29
CA GLY A 32 14.07 38.75 23.51
C GLY A 32 14.13 37.26 23.83
N PHE A 33 14.39 36.46 22.81
CA PHE A 33 14.73 35.04 22.97
C PHE A 33 16.25 34.88 23.00
N PHE A 34 16.81 34.43 24.13
CA PHE A 34 18.24 34.23 24.32
C PHE A 34 18.59 32.75 24.30
N ALA A 35 18.88 32.21 23.12
CA ALA A 35 19.14 30.78 22.92
C ALA A 35 20.32 30.22 23.75
N THR A 36 21.22 31.08 24.23
CA THR A 36 22.44 30.72 24.97
C THR A 36 22.20 30.48 26.47
N GLU A 37 21.04 30.86 27.00
CA GLU A 37 20.75 30.76 28.42
C GLU A 37 20.38 29.32 28.83
N SER A 38 20.72 28.92 30.08
CA SER A 38 20.58 27.53 30.54
C SER A 38 19.17 27.18 31.06
N THR A 39 18.40 28.18 31.52
CA THR A 39 17.03 27.99 32.02
C THR A 39 16.01 28.55 31.04
N LEU A 40 14.86 27.88 30.89
CA LEU A 40 13.77 28.34 30.02
C LEU A 40 13.31 29.78 30.36
N GLU A 41 13.41 30.12 31.64
CA GLU A 41 13.03 31.41 32.22
C GLU A 41 14.02 32.52 31.82
N ALA A 42 15.31 32.20 31.69
CA ALA A 42 16.31 33.13 31.19
C ALA A 42 16.31 33.21 29.65
N GLN A 43 15.97 32.10 28.97
CA GLN A 43 15.83 32.08 27.50
C GLN A 43 14.67 32.95 27.01
N PHE A 44 13.55 32.97 27.76
CA PHE A 44 12.39 33.79 27.43
C PHE A 44 11.67 34.22 28.72
N ALA A 45 12.13 35.31 29.33
CA ALA A 45 11.56 35.88 30.55
C ALA A 45 10.03 36.05 30.57
N PRO A 46 9.32 36.32 29.45
CA PRO A 46 7.86 36.37 29.43
C PRO A 46 7.20 35.02 29.72
N ALA A 47 7.87 33.89 29.44
CA ALA A 47 7.37 32.56 29.78
C ALA A 47 7.21 32.38 31.29
N LEU A 48 8.09 32.95 32.11
CA LEU A 48 7.98 32.88 33.57
C LEU A 48 6.71 33.57 34.06
N ILE A 49 6.45 34.79 33.55
CA ILE A 49 5.24 35.54 33.90
C ILE A 49 4.00 34.79 33.39
N PHE A 50 4.05 34.27 32.17
CA PHE A 50 2.97 33.46 31.59
C PHE A 50 2.67 32.21 32.43
N ASN A 51 3.70 31.48 32.86
CA ASN A 51 3.58 30.29 33.70
C ASN A 51 3.01 30.62 35.08
N LEU A 52 3.46 31.71 35.70
CA LEU A 52 2.93 32.19 36.98
C LEU A 52 1.44 32.52 36.89
N TRP A 53 1.00 33.08 35.77
CA TRP A 53 -0.42 33.38 35.53
C TRP A 53 -1.24 32.15 35.11
N HIS A 54 -0.61 31.15 34.51
CA HIS A 54 -1.24 29.87 34.17
C HIS A 54 -1.34 28.91 35.35
N ASP A 55 -0.59 29.11 36.43
CA ASP A 55 -0.74 28.35 37.68
C ASP A 55 -2.10 28.64 38.33
N GLY A 56 -3.09 27.81 37.97
CA GLY A 56 -4.47 27.94 38.43
C GLY A 56 -4.65 27.79 39.93
N SER A 57 -3.65 27.22 40.63
CA SER A 57 -3.66 27.15 42.08
C SER A 57 -3.44 28.51 42.74
N ARG A 58 -2.71 29.41 42.08
CA ARG A 58 -2.34 30.73 42.61
C ARG A 58 -3.27 31.84 42.13
N TRP A 59 -3.69 31.81 40.85
CA TRP A 59 -4.42 32.94 40.24
C TRP A 59 -5.56 32.51 39.30
N PRO A 60 -6.62 31.83 39.80
CA PRO A 60 -7.70 31.32 38.96
C PRO A 60 -8.44 32.42 38.16
N LYS A 61 -8.57 33.63 38.72
CA LYS A 61 -9.19 34.78 38.01
C LYS A 61 -8.32 35.32 36.86
N ALA A 62 -6.99 35.22 36.97
CA ALA A 62 -6.07 35.72 35.94
C ALA A 62 -6.12 34.86 34.66
N GLN A 63 -6.45 33.57 34.78
CA GLN A 63 -6.59 32.67 33.63
C GLN A 63 -7.70 33.13 32.67
N ASN A 64 -8.81 33.66 33.18
CA ASN A 64 -9.90 34.17 32.33
C ASN A 64 -9.43 35.37 31.51
N TYR A 65 -8.78 36.35 32.14
CA TYR A 65 -8.22 37.52 31.45
C TYR A 65 -7.14 37.14 30.44
N LEU A 66 -6.30 36.17 30.75
CA LEU A 66 -5.32 35.65 29.80
C LEU A 66 -5.98 34.98 28.60
N ARG A 67 -7.02 34.16 28.81
CA ARG A 67 -7.79 33.57 27.69
C ARG A 67 -8.44 34.66 26.85
N GLU A 68 -9.06 35.65 27.46
CA GLU A 68 -9.66 36.79 26.76
C GLU A 68 -8.63 37.60 25.95
N MET A 69 -7.38 37.70 26.40
CA MET A 69 -6.31 38.39 25.66
C MET A 69 -5.67 37.51 24.57
N THR A 70 -5.46 36.23 24.84
CA THR A 70 -4.72 35.32 23.94
C THR A 70 -5.57 34.78 22.81
N VAL A 71 -6.87 34.54 23.04
CA VAL A 71 -7.77 33.98 22.02
C VAL A 71 -7.88 34.88 20.79
N PRO A 72 -8.10 36.21 20.91
CA PRO A 72 -8.11 37.10 19.74
C PRO A 72 -6.79 37.08 18.96
N CYS A 73 -5.64 37.13 19.64
CA CYS A 73 -4.34 37.07 18.98
C CYS A 73 -4.10 35.72 18.27
N ALA A 74 -4.44 34.61 18.93
CA ALA A 74 -4.34 33.28 18.32
C ALA A 74 -5.28 33.14 17.12
N HIS A 75 -6.48 33.74 17.19
CA HIS A 75 -7.41 33.79 16.07
C HIS A 75 -6.86 34.62 14.90
N GLU A 76 -6.29 35.79 15.16
CA GLU A 76 -5.63 36.64 14.16
C GLU A 76 -4.45 35.94 13.46
N LEU A 77 -3.74 35.05 14.15
CA LEU A 77 -2.64 34.27 13.56
C LEU A 77 -3.12 32.99 12.84
N ALA A 78 -4.13 32.31 13.38
CA ALA A 78 -4.66 31.06 12.82
C ALA A 78 -5.51 31.30 11.57
N LEU A 79 -6.18 32.45 11.45
CA LEU A 79 -7.04 32.75 10.30
C LEU A 79 -6.24 32.85 8.99
N PRO A 80 -5.11 33.60 8.90
CA PRO A 80 -4.24 33.60 7.73
C PRO A 80 -3.64 32.23 7.40
N ASP A 81 -3.24 31.45 8.40
CA ASP A 81 -2.80 30.05 8.22
C ASP A 81 -3.90 29.23 7.52
N SER A 82 -5.12 29.31 8.04
CA SER A 82 -6.27 28.62 7.46
C SER A 82 -6.56 29.08 6.04
N ASP A 83 -6.51 30.40 5.77
CA ASP A 83 -6.72 30.99 4.44
C ASP A 83 -5.68 30.52 3.41
N ARG A 84 -4.41 30.48 3.80
CA ARG A 84 -3.31 29.98 2.97
C ARG A 84 -3.50 28.51 2.64
N VAL A 85 -3.84 27.68 3.63
CA VAL A 85 -4.10 26.25 3.42
C VAL A 85 -5.26 26.02 2.47
N ILE A 86 -6.41 26.69 2.67
CA ILE A 86 -7.58 26.47 1.80
C ILE A 86 -7.39 27.05 0.39
N SER A 87 -6.54 28.06 0.23
CA SER A 87 -6.26 28.71 -1.06
C SER A 87 -5.20 27.99 -1.88
N SER A 88 -4.40 27.12 -1.25
CA SER A 88 -3.29 26.43 -1.91
C SER A 88 -3.77 25.48 -3.02
N PRO A 89 -3.28 25.64 -4.27
CA PRO A 89 -3.60 24.71 -5.35
C PRO A 89 -2.99 23.32 -5.13
N HIS A 90 -1.90 23.22 -4.35
CA HIS A 90 -1.25 21.94 -4.06
C HIS A 90 -2.10 21.01 -3.17
N LEU A 91 -3.03 21.59 -2.42
CA LEU A 91 -3.95 20.87 -1.54
C LEU A 91 -5.33 20.63 -2.17
N ARG A 92 -5.52 21.05 -3.42
CA ARG A 92 -6.77 20.91 -4.17
C ARG A 92 -6.65 19.88 -5.28
N VAL A 93 -7.38 18.77 -5.16
CA VAL A 93 -7.41 17.72 -6.20
C VAL A 93 -8.72 17.79 -6.96
N GLN A 94 -8.61 18.11 -8.26
CA GLN A 94 -9.71 17.96 -9.19
C GLN A 94 -9.70 16.54 -9.76
N LEU A 95 -10.77 15.78 -9.50
CA LEU A 95 -10.88 14.40 -9.98
C LEU A 95 -10.73 14.29 -11.50
N LYS A 96 -11.25 15.25 -12.27
CA LYS A 96 -11.18 15.24 -13.74
C LYS A 96 -9.75 15.24 -14.28
N THR A 97 -8.81 15.89 -13.58
CA THR A 97 -7.42 16.06 -14.04
C THR A 97 -6.45 15.13 -13.31
N LEU A 98 -6.97 14.28 -12.43
CA LEU A 98 -6.18 13.31 -11.68
C LEU A 98 -5.79 12.13 -12.58
N SER A 99 -4.55 11.70 -12.42
CA SER A 99 -3.91 10.55 -13.07
C SER A 99 -3.19 9.74 -12.00
N ILE A 100 -2.91 8.46 -12.24
CA ILE A 100 -2.15 7.56 -11.37
C ILE A 100 -0.78 8.15 -11.02
N HIS A 101 -0.08 8.75 -11.98
CA HIS A 101 1.22 9.39 -11.71
C HIS A 101 1.10 10.52 -10.68
N LYS A 102 0.15 11.44 -10.88
CA LYS A 102 -0.18 12.50 -9.89
C LYS A 102 -0.59 11.90 -8.53
N LEU A 103 -1.40 10.85 -8.51
CA LEU A 103 -1.80 10.18 -7.28
C LEU A 103 -0.60 9.60 -6.53
N ARG A 104 0.31 8.90 -7.21
CA ARG A 104 1.57 8.40 -6.63
C ARG A 104 2.41 9.54 -6.06
N LYS A 105 2.51 10.66 -6.77
CA LYS A 105 3.21 11.87 -6.28
C LYS A 105 2.57 12.43 -5.00
N LEU A 106 1.24 12.40 -4.91
CA LEU A 106 0.47 12.84 -3.72
C LEU A 106 0.58 11.85 -2.54
N LEU A 107 0.82 10.57 -2.80
CA LEU A 107 0.97 9.54 -1.76
C LEU A 107 2.28 9.66 -0.96
N HIS A 108 3.20 10.56 -1.31
CA HIS A 108 4.40 10.81 -0.51
C HIS A 108 4.09 11.71 0.70
N PRO A 109 3.99 11.17 1.93
CA PRO A 109 3.53 11.93 3.09
C PRO A 109 4.47 13.07 3.46
N THR A 110 5.78 12.92 3.20
CA THR A 110 6.79 13.93 3.53
C THR A 110 6.52 15.27 2.84
N LYS A 111 6.16 15.24 1.55
CA LYS A 111 5.86 16.45 0.78
C LYS A 111 4.62 17.16 1.31
N LEU A 112 3.60 16.40 1.71
CA LEU A 112 2.37 16.98 2.28
C LEU A 112 2.64 17.64 3.64
N VAL A 113 3.48 17.03 4.48
CA VAL A 113 3.91 17.60 5.76
C VAL A 113 4.66 18.91 5.55
N GLU A 114 5.59 18.96 4.61
CA GLU A 114 6.36 20.18 4.29
C GLU A 114 5.44 21.31 3.84
N ILE A 115 4.52 21.03 2.90
CA ILE A 115 3.55 22.01 2.39
C ILE A 115 2.67 22.54 3.53
N ILE A 116 2.12 21.67 4.38
CA ILE A 116 1.25 22.13 5.48
C ILE A 116 2.04 22.95 6.51
N LYS A 117 3.28 22.55 6.82
CA LYS A 117 4.12 23.28 7.76
C LYS A 117 4.48 24.68 7.25
N GLU A 118 4.68 24.82 5.94
CA GLU A 118 4.93 26.12 5.29
C GLU A 118 3.67 27.01 5.27
N LEU A 119 2.50 26.42 4.96
CA LEU A 119 1.25 27.17 4.82
C LEU A 119 0.62 27.55 6.16
N ALA A 120 0.82 26.74 7.21
CA ALA A 120 0.22 26.92 8.52
C ALA A 120 1.22 26.76 9.69
N PRO A 121 2.30 27.57 9.73
CA PRO A 121 3.36 27.42 10.72
C PRO A 121 2.88 27.64 12.16
N PHE A 122 1.95 28.58 12.40
CA PHE A 122 1.43 28.85 13.74
C PHE A 122 0.53 27.70 14.21
N THR A 123 -0.44 27.30 13.38
CA THR A 123 -1.36 26.19 13.68
C THR A 123 -0.59 24.89 13.87
N TRP A 124 0.41 24.63 13.03
CA TRP A 124 1.32 23.50 13.16
C TRP A 124 2.06 23.55 14.50
N GLY A 125 2.64 24.69 14.87
CA GLY A 125 3.36 24.87 16.13
C GLY A 125 2.48 24.59 17.35
N VAL A 126 1.25 25.11 17.36
CA VAL A 126 0.28 24.88 18.44
C VAL A 126 -0.07 23.40 18.55
N LEU A 127 -0.48 22.75 17.46
CA LEU A 127 -0.83 21.32 17.46
C LEU A 127 0.37 20.43 17.77
N HIS A 128 1.56 20.83 17.32
CA HIS A 128 2.81 20.15 17.66
C HIS A 128 3.10 20.24 19.15
N MET A 129 2.92 21.40 19.76
CA MET A 129 3.06 21.57 21.21
C MET A 129 2.10 20.65 21.98
N PHE A 130 0.82 20.60 21.60
CA PHE A 130 -0.17 19.73 22.26
C PHE A 130 0.14 18.24 22.07
N SER A 131 0.53 17.84 20.86
CA SER A 131 0.80 16.44 20.55
C SER A 131 2.14 15.98 21.10
N ALA A 132 3.19 16.81 21.07
CA ALA A 132 4.54 16.48 21.49
C ALA A 132 4.78 16.63 23.01
N SER A 133 3.89 17.31 23.73
CA SER A 133 4.05 17.51 25.18
C SER A 133 4.02 16.19 25.96
N PRO A 134 4.93 15.99 26.92
CA PRO A 134 4.93 14.79 27.76
C PRO A 134 3.73 14.81 28.71
N ASN A 135 2.80 13.87 28.54
CA ASN A 135 1.72 13.64 29.51
C ASN A 135 2.30 13.05 30.81
N LYS A 136 1.64 13.30 31.95
CA LYS A 136 1.96 12.75 33.28
C LYS A 136 2.21 11.24 33.24
N ALA A 137 1.35 10.48 32.55
CA ALA A 137 1.52 9.03 32.36
C ALA A 137 2.84 8.65 31.69
N ARG A 138 3.35 9.47 30.76
CA ARG A 138 4.64 9.22 30.09
C ARG A 138 5.83 9.59 30.97
N LYS A 139 5.68 10.64 31.79
CA LYS A 139 6.70 11.01 32.78
C LYS A 139 6.86 9.86 33.79
N GLN A 140 5.75 9.26 34.23
CA GLN A 140 5.73 8.10 35.13
C GLN A 140 6.42 6.88 34.50
N ARG A 141 6.07 6.51 33.27
CA ARG A 141 6.74 5.38 32.58
C ARG A 141 8.24 5.56 32.39
N LYS A 142 8.70 6.79 32.13
CA LYS A 142 10.15 7.06 32.05
C LYS A 142 10.83 6.85 33.40
N THR A 143 10.22 7.32 34.50
CA THR A 143 10.74 7.03 35.84
C THR A 143 10.75 5.54 36.15
N ASP A 144 9.77 4.77 35.66
CA ASP A 144 9.72 3.32 35.90
C ASP A 144 10.76 2.56 35.04
N GLU A 145 11.02 3.01 33.81
CA GLU A 145 12.07 2.44 32.94
C GLU A 145 13.50 2.81 33.38
N ASP A 146 13.69 4.00 33.97
CA ASP A 146 14.98 4.48 34.47
C ASP A 146 15.33 3.96 35.87
N VAL A 147 14.36 3.39 36.61
CA VAL A 147 14.63 2.67 37.85
C VAL A 147 15.09 1.26 37.46
N PRO A 148 16.38 0.90 37.64
CA PRO A 148 16.84 -0.46 37.40
C PRO A 148 15.99 -1.38 38.28
N MET A 149 15.12 -2.16 37.66
CA MET A 149 14.28 -3.10 38.39
C MET A 149 15.20 -3.94 39.28
N PRO A 150 15.03 -3.93 40.61
CA PRO A 150 15.63 -4.97 41.43
C PRO A 150 15.14 -6.31 40.87
N PRO A 151 15.94 -7.39 40.90
CA PRO A 151 15.50 -8.70 40.47
C PRO A 151 14.34 -9.15 41.36
N SER A 152 13.11 -8.80 40.99
CA SER A 152 11.91 -9.06 41.78
C SER A 152 11.40 -10.44 41.40
N ALA A 153 11.53 -11.34 42.37
CA ALA A 153 10.87 -12.62 42.40
C ALA A 153 9.35 -12.46 42.27
N GLY A 154 8.77 -13.12 41.27
CA GLY A 154 7.41 -13.69 41.23
C GLY A 154 6.30 -12.96 41.97
N VAL A 155 6.01 -11.70 41.63
CA VAL A 155 4.71 -11.08 41.99
C VAL A 155 3.96 -10.79 40.70
N GLU A 156 2.95 -11.62 40.44
CA GLU A 156 1.92 -11.40 39.43
C GLU A 156 1.11 -10.16 39.84
N GLU A 157 1.25 -9.06 39.08
CA GLU A 157 0.49 -7.83 39.32
C GLU A 157 -0.75 -7.79 38.42
N ASP A 158 -1.89 -7.85 39.11
CA ASP A 158 -3.25 -8.11 38.66
C ASP A 158 -3.93 -6.81 38.17
N TRP A 159 -3.51 -6.29 37.01
CA TRP A 159 -4.25 -5.27 36.26
C TRP A 159 -4.71 -5.83 34.92
N ALA A 160 -5.63 -6.80 34.98
CA ALA A 160 -6.39 -7.29 33.85
C ALA A 160 -7.51 -6.30 33.49
N ASP A 161 -7.17 -5.25 32.74
CA ASP A 161 -8.14 -4.57 31.88
C ASP A 161 -8.15 -5.28 30.51
N ASP A 162 -9.26 -6.00 30.27
CA ASP A 162 -9.69 -6.70 29.06
C ASP A 162 -9.00 -8.04 28.69
N PRO A 163 -9.56 -9.20 29.12
CA PRO A 163 -9.09 -10.54 28.69
C PRO A 163 -9.38 -10.87 27.21
N ASN A 164 -9.99 -9.95 26.46
CA ASN A 164 -10.17 -10.05 25.01
C ASN A 164 -9.33 -9.04 24.20
N ASP A 165 -8.58 -8.14 24.85
CA ASP A 165 -7.61 -7.29 24.16
C ASP A 165 -6.29 -8.06 23.99
N ASN A 166 -6.40 -9.19 23.29
CA ASN A 166 -5.28 -9.91 22.70
C ASN A 166 -4.80 -9.13 21.45
N GLU A 167 -4.62 -7.80 21.59
CA GLU A 167 -3.83 -6.95 20.70
C GLU A 167 -2.32 -7.18 20.89
N ASN A 168 -1.93 -8.23 21.64
CA ASN A 168 -0.89 -9.14 21.14
C ASN A 168 -1.42 -9.89 19.92
N VAL A 169 -1.81 -9.15 18.88
CA VAL A 169 -1.50 -9.61 17.53
C VAL A 169 0.02 -9.70 17.57
N GLU A 170 0.51 -10.91 17.84
CA GLU A 170 1.80 -11.37 17.38
C GLU A 170 1.85 -11.01 15.89
N GLU A 171 2.27 -9.77 15.59
CA GLU A 171 2.88 -9.40 14.32
C GLU A 171 4.02 -10.39 14.19
N GLY A 172 3.72 -11.53 13.54
CA GLY A 172 4.56 -12.71 13.52
C GLY A 172 6.00 -12.30 13.33
N GLU A 173 6.84 -12.79 14.24
CA GLU A 173 8.25 -12.47 14.44
C GLU A 173 9.10 -12.67 13.18
N ALA A 174 8.89 -11.85 12.17
CA ALA A 174 9.95 -11.36 11.32
C ALA A 174 10.76 -10.41 12.20
N ASN A 175 11.65 -10.99 13.02
CA ASN A 175 12.63 -10.33 13.89
C ASN A 175 12.75 -8.81 13.59
N PRO A 176 11.97 -7.95 14.27
CA PRO A 176 11.83 -6.54 13.91
C PRO A 176 13.09 -5.73 14.26
N SER A 177 14.13 -6.40 14.75
CA SER A 177 15.48 -5.87 14.91
C SER A 177 16.12 -5.40 13.60
N SER A 178 15.54 -5.73 12.43
CA SER A 178 16.03 -5.26 11.12
C SER A 178 15.20 -4.15 10.48
N ILE A 179 14.01 -3.80 11.00
CA ILE A 179 13.33 -2.58 10.55
C ILE A 179 14.05 -1.43 11.26
N PRO A 180 14.80 -0.56 10.55
CA PRO A 180 15.60 0.48 11.17
C PRO A 180 14.74 1.25 12.16
N LYS A 181 15.11 1.21 13.46
CA LYS A 181 14.39 1.89 14.56
C LYS A 181 13.89 3.23 14.04
N ARG A 182 12.56 3.34 13.92
CA ARG A 182 11.90 4.39 13.16
C ARG A 182 12.50 5.73 13.55
N GLN A 183 13.19 6.42 12.63
CA GLN A 183 14.01 7.62 12.94
C GLN A 183 13.26 8.68 13.78
N TRP A 184 11.93 8.74 13.67
CA TRP A 184 11.10 9.65 14.45
C TRP A 184 11.04 9.33 15.95
N SER A 185 11.23 8.08 16.38
CA SER A 185 11.19 7.71 17.81
C SER A 185 12.36 8.32 18.58
N LYS A 186 13.51 8.53 17.92
CA LYS A 186 14.64 9.29 18.49
C LYS A 186 14.27 10.76 18.73
N LYS A 187 13.48 11.35 17.83
CA LYS A 187 13.02 12.75 17.94
C LYS A 187 11.89 12.93 18.96
N TYR A 188 11.09 11.87 19.17
CA TYR A 188 9.94 11.87 20.08
C TYR A 188 10.02 10.66 21.03
N PRO A 189 10.95 10.67 22.00
CA PRO A 189 11.12 9.55 22.92
C PRO A 189 9.88 9.37 23.81
N GLY A 190 9.43 8.13 23.96
CA GLY A 190 8.23 7.77 24.74
C GLY A 190 6.90 7.91 23.98
N PHE A 191 6.94 8.13 22.66
CA PHE A 191 5.77 8.14 21.80
C PHE A 191 5.55 6.78 21.12
N SER A 192 4.37 6.19 21.29
CA SER A 192 3.96 4.98 20.56
C SER A 192 3.60 5.26 19.10
N ARG A 193 3.15 6.49 18.79
CA ARG A 193 2.72 6.92 17.46
C ARG A 193 3.38 8.24 17.09
N ASN A 194 3.65 8.44 15.79
CA ASN A 194 4.28 9.67 15.30
C ASN A 194 3.28 10.85 15.39
N PRO A 195 3.54 11.88 16.21
CA PRO A 195 2.61 13.01 16.40
C PRO A 195 2.39 13.83 15.12
N VAL A 196 3.35 13.79 14.18
CA VAL A 196 3.27 14.49 12.88
C VAL A 196 2.02 14.09 12.09
N PHE A 197 1.64 12.80 12.12
CA PHE A 197 0.45 12.34 11.39
C PHE A 197 -0.86 12.83 12.01
N VAL A 198 -0.91 12.98 13.33
CA VAL A 198 -2.08 13.53 14.01
C VAL A 198 -2.27 15.00 13.62
N ILE A 199 -1.19 15.78 13.65
CA ILE A 199 -1.22 17.19 13.24
C ILE A 199 -1.66 17.34 11.78
N LEU A 200 -1.05 16.55 10.90
CA LEU A 200 -1.38 16.50 9.47
C LEU A 200 -2.88 16.19 9.26
N LEU A 201 -3.40 15.19 9.96
CA LEU A 201 -4.81 14.80 9.90
C LEU A 201 -5.72 15.93 10.41
N THR A 202 -5.42 16.51 11.57
CA THR A 202 -6.22 17.58 12.17
C THR A 202 -6.30 18.81 11.27
N ILE A 203 -5.17 19.30 10.76
CA ILE A 203 -5.15 20.46 9.86
C ILE A 203 -5.92 20.14 8.58
N SER A 204 -5.75 18.93 8.03
CA SER A 204 -6.47 18.54 6.83
C SER A 204 -7.99 18.42 7.05
N MET A 205 -8.44 17.94 8.20
CA MET A 205 -9.86 17.88 8.55
C MET A 205 -10.46 19.28 8.62
N LEU A 206 -9.79 20.20 9.36
CA LEU A 206 -10.24 21.58 9.50
C LEU A 206 -10.29 22.30 8.14
N ALA A 207 -9.26 22.12 7.32
CA ALA A 207 -9.19 22.71 6.00
C ALA A 207 -10.27 22.17 5.04
N PHE A 208 -10.56 20.86 5.10
CA PHE A 208 -11.58 20.23 4.27
C PHE A 208 -13.01 20.61 4.69
N VAL A 209 -13.26 20.74 6.00
CA VAL A 209 -14.54 21.23 6.52
C VAL A 209 -14.79 22.67 6.09
N ARG A 210 -13.76 23.52 6.15
CA ARG A 210 -13.85 24.93 5.71
C ARG A 210 -13.98 25.06 4.19
N ASN A 211 -13.25 24.25 3.43
CA ASN A 211 -13.30 24.23 1.98
C ASN A 211 -13.15 22.79 1.45
N ARG A 212 -14.24 22.23 0.92
CA ARG A 212 -14.26 20.88 0.36
C ARG A 212 -13.35 20.69 -0.86
N ALA A 213 -12.85 21.76 -1.47
CA ALA A 213 -11.84 21.67 -2.51
C ALA A 213 -10.47 21.23 -1.96
N THR A 214 -10.18 21.47 -0.68
CA THR A 214 -8.92 21.10 -0.02
C THR A 214 -8.96 19.63 0.42
N ASN A 215 -8.90 18.72 -0.54
CA ASN A 215 -9.31 17.32 -0.38
C ASN A 215 -8.18 16.30 -0.57
N VAL A 216 -6.90 16.67 -0.71
CA VAL A 216 -5.81 15.72 -0.96
C VAL A 216 -5.81 14.55 0.02
N LEU A 217 -5.64 14.81 1.32
CA LEU A 217 -5.57 13.74 2.32
C LEU A 217 -6.93 13.05 2.53
N PRO A 218 -8.08 13.75 2.63
CA PRO A 218 -9.38 13.10 2.73
C PRO A 218 -9.70 12.18 1.54
N LEU A 219 -9.20 12.50 0.35
CA LEU A 219 -9.36 11.68 -0.85
C LEU A 219 -8.53 10.40 -0.76
N ILE A 220 -7.27 10.50 -0.33
CA ILE A 220 -6.37 9.37 -0.12
C ILE A 220 -6.92 8.45 0.97
N LEU A 221 -7.34 9.00 2.12
CA LEU A 221 -7.93 8.24 3.22
C LEU A 221 -9.24 7.58 2.81
N GLY A 222 -10.10 8.28 2.06
CA GLY A 222 -11.34 7.71 1.54
C GLY A 222 -11.09 6.52 0.61
N LEU A 223 -10.09 6.63 -0.28
CA LEU A 223 -9.67 5.52 -1.13
C LEU A 223 -9.12 4.34 -0.31
N PHE A 224 -8.24 4.62 0.66
CA PHE A 224 -7.67 3.61 1.55
C PHE A 224 -8.76 2.86 2.31
N PHE A 225 -9.66 3.55 3.02
CA PHE A 225 -10.75 2.92 3.76
C PHE A 225 -11.62 2.04 2.87
N LYS A 226 -11.90 2.49 1.63
CA LYS A 226 -12.72 1.72 0.70
C LYS A 226 -12.02 0.45 0.21
N ILE A 227 -10.71 0.52 -0.04
CA ILE A 227 -9.89 -0.66 -0.42
C ILE A 227 -9.81 -1.63 0.76
N SER A 228 -9.68 -1.14 1.99
CA SER A 228 -9.67 -1.96 3.21
C SER A 228 -11.04 -2.55 3.58
N GLY A 229 -12.07 -2.41 2.74
CA GLY A 229 -13.39 -2.97 2.99
C GLY A 229 -14.21 -2.25 4.07
N THR A 230 -13.86 -1.00 4.40
CA THR A 230 -14.60 -0.22 5.40
C THR A 230 -16.05 -0.03 4.96
N SER A 231 -16.99 -0.24 5.89
CA SER A 231 -18.43 -0.13 5.58
C SER A 231 -18.80 1.29 5.13
N SER A 232 -19.78 1.39 4.23
CA SER A 232 -20.26 2.69 3.73
C SER A 232 -20.80 3.60 4.85
N ARG A 233 -21.29 3.02 5.96
CA ARG A 233 -21.76 3.78 7.13
C ARG A 233 -20.60 4.47 7.85
N VAL A 234 -19.51 3.75 8.09
CA VAL A 234 -18.29 4.29 8.71
C VAL A 234 -17.66 5.35 7.81
N VAL A 235 -17.54 5.09 6.50
CA VAL A 235 -17.04 6.10 5.55
C VAL A 235 -17.92 7.36 5.54
N THR A 236 -19.25 7.21 5.68
CA THR A 236 -20.16 8.37 5.76
C THR A 236 -19.96 9.16 7.05
N MET A 237 -19.83 8.48 8.20
CA MET A 237 -19.51 9.13 9.47
C MET A 237 -18.18 9.88 9.41
N LEU A 238 -17.12 9.22 8.92
CA LEU A 238 -15.80 9.83 8.76
C LEU A 238 -15.79 10.99 7.77
N SER A 239 -16.61 10.90 6.71
CA SER A 239 -16.77 11.99 5.76
C SER A 239 -17.48 13.20 6.37
N ASN A 240 -18.47 12.98 7.23
CA ASN A 240 -19.14 14.06 7.98
C ASN A 240 -18.20 14.72 9.00
N ALA A 241 -17.28 13.95 9.59
CA ALA A 241 -16.21 14.48 10.45
C ALA A 241 -15.07 15.17 9.67
N GLY A 242 -15.08 15.12 8.33
CA GLY A 242 -14.05 15.69 7.48
C GLY A 242 -12.75 14.89 7.38
N VAL A 243 -12.72 13.66 7.89
CA VAL A 243 -11.56 12.75 7.84
C VAL A 243 -11.34 12.24 6.42
N CYS A 244 -12.42 11.95 5.68
CA CYS A 244 -12.35 11.46 4.31
C CYS A 244 -13.39 12.12 3.40
N VAL A 245 -13.28 11.90 2.09
CA VAL A 245 -14.35 12.27 1.15
C VAL A 245 -15.51 11.27 1.21
N SER A 246 -16.65 11.64 0.63
CA SER A 246 -17.83 10.77 0.58
C SER A 246 -17.57 9.53 -0.28
N SER A 247 -18.25 8.42 0.06
CA SER A 247 -18.16 7.16 -0.69
C SER A 247 -18.39 7.34 -2.21
N ARG A 248 -19.36 8.18 -2.60
CA ARG A 248 -19.61 8.51 -4.03
C ARG A 248 -18.40 9.17 -4.71
N THR A 249 -17.66 10.00 -3.97
CA THR A 249 -16.44 10.66 -4.48
C THR A 249 -15.32 9.64 -4.64
N VAL A 250 -15.19 8.69 -3.71
CA VAL A 250 -14.23 7.58 -3.82
C VAL A 250 -14.55 6.67 -5.00
N GLU A 251 -15.82 6.33 -5.26
CA GLU A 251 -16.18 5.51 -6.42
C GLU A 251 -15.88 6.24 -7.75
N ARG A 252 -16.16 7.56 -7.83
CA ARG A 252 -15.75 8.36 -8.99
C ARG A 252 -14.23 8.40 -9.18
N LEU A 253 -13.48 8.49 -8.08
CA LEU A 253 -12.03 8.41 -8.10
C LEU A 253 -11.55 7.06 -8.64
N LYS A 254 -12.15 5.95 -8.18
CA LYS A 254 -11.82 4.61 -8.64
C LYS A 254 -12.03 4.47 -10.15
N VAL A 255 -13.20 4.88 -10.65
CA VAL A 255 -13.49 4.89 -12.10
C VAL A 255 -12.42 5.67 -12.85
N ARG A 256 -12.08 6.88 -12.37
CA ARG A 256 -11.06 7.70 -13.02
C ARG A 256 -9.67 7.07 -13.03
N ILE A 257 -9.26 6.43 -11.93
CA ILE A 257 -7.99 5.71 -11.82
C ILE A 257 -7.99 4.51 -12.79
N THR A 258 -9.11 3.79 -12.88
CA THR A 258 -9.26 2.67 -13.81
C THR A 258 -9.16 3.13 -15.27
N ASP A 259 -9.84 4.22 -15.65
CA ASP A 259 -9.76 4.77 -17.01
C ASP A 259 -8.31 5.18 -17.35
N ASP A 260 -7.60 5.77 -16.39
CA ASP A 260 -6.20 6.15 -16.55
C ASP A 260 -5.29 4.93 -16.69
N ALA A 261 -5.51 3.87 -15.90
CA ALA A 261 -4.77 2.62 -16.01
C ALA A 261 -5.00 1.94 -17.37
N ILE A 262 -6.25 1.87 -17.81
CA ILE A 262 -6.62 1.30 -19.13
C ILE A 262 -5.89 2.09 -20.22
N ARG A 263 -5.91 3.43 -20.16
CA ARG A 263 -5.19 4.26 -21.12
C ARG A 263 -3.69 3.97 -21.14
N LEU A 264 -3.04 3.85 -19.98
CA LEU A 264 -1.63 3.48 -19.92
C LEU A 264 -1.36 2.10 -20.53
N ALA A 265 -2.27 1.15 -20.36
CA ALA A 265 -2.17 -0.15 -20.99
C ALA A 265 -2.40 -0.09 -22.51
N VAL A 266 -3.33 0.74 -23.00
CA VAL A 266 -3.51 1.01 -24.44
C VAL A 266 -2.26 1.67 -25.04
N GLU A 267 -1.66 2.63 -24.33
CA GLU A 267 -0.37 3.24 -24.72
C GLU A 267 0.73 2.18 -24.85
N LEU A 268 0.81 1.21 -23.93
CA LEU A 268 1.75 0.08 -24.05
C LEU A 268 1.47 -0.77 -25.28
N ILE A 269 0.20 -1.16 -25.50
CA ILE A 269 -0.21 -1.97 -26.66
C ILE A 269 0.13 -1.28 -27.98
N THR A 270 -0.05 0.04 -28.04
CA THR A 270 0.14 0.86 -29.25
C THR A 270 1.59 1.31 -29.46
N SER A 271 2.44 1.24 -28.43
CA SER A 271 3.85 1.65 -28.51
C SER A 271 4.72 0.77 -29.41
N GLY A 272 4.24 -0.43 -29.77
CA GLY A 272 5.02 -1.45 -30.48
C GLY A 272 5.95 -2.26 -29.56
N GLN A 273 6.00 -1.98 -28.26
CA GLN A 273 6.71 -2.82 -27.31
C GLN A 273 6.09 -4.23 -27.25
N VAL A 274 6.92 -5.27 -27.08
CA VAL A 274 6.43 -6.63 -26.85
C VAL A 274 5.72 -6.69 -25.51
N PHE A 275 4.55 -7.31 -25.48
CA PHE A 275 3.79 -7.53 -24.27
C PHE A 275 3.11 -8.88 -24.32
N PHE A 276 2.70 -9.37 -23.15
CA PHE A 276 1.74 -10.46 -23.05
C PHE A 276 0.51 -10.02 -22.27
N THR A 277 -0.61 -10.66 -22.59
CA THR A 277 -1.89 -10.39 -21.94
C THR A 277 -2.20 -11.53 -20.99
N ILE A 278 -2.38 -11.20 -19.71
CA ILE A 278 -2.94 -12.12 -18.73
C ILE A 278 -4.42 -11.81 -18.61
N PHE A 279 -5.25 -12.85 -18.64
CA PHE A 279 -6.63 -12.72 -18.22
C PHE A 279 -7.02 -13.86 -17.30
N ASP A 280 -8.05 -13.67 -16.48
CA ASP A 280 -8.56 -14.69 -15.55
C ASP A 280 -10.00 -14.35 -15.16
N ASN A 281 -10.82 -15.36 -14.83
CA ASN A 281 -12.19 -15.18 -14.38
C ASN A 281 -12.24 -14.72 -12.92
N ILE A 282 -13.03 -13.68 -12.69
CA ILE A 282 -13.46 -13.23 -11.37
C ILE A 282 -14.95 -13.51 -11.23
N ASN A 283 -15.25 -14.45 -10.33
CA ASN A 283 -16.61 -14.78 -9.94
C ASN A 283 -16.98 -13.97 -8.69
N ILE A 284 -17.72 -12.88 -8.87
CA ILE A 284 -18.18 -12.04 -7.77
C ILE A 284 -19.56 -12.53 -7.35
N LEU A 285 -19.60 -13.28 -6.24
CA LEU A 285 -20.85 -13.70 -5.63
C LEU A 285 -21.47 -12.52 -4.86
N GLN A 286 -22.55 -11.96 -5.36
CA GLN A 286 -23.34 -10.98 -4.63
C GLN A 286 -24.34 -11.71 -3.75
N LYS A 287 -23.94 -11.93 -2.50
CA LYS A 287 -24.86 -12.38 -1.46
C LYS A 287 -25.80 -11.24 -1.12
N SER A 288 -27.02 -11.33 -1.64
CA SER A 288 -28.12 -10.53 -1.18
C SER A 288 -28.49 -10.92 0.28
N GLN A 289 -29.15 -10.04 1.03
CA GLN A 289 -29.65 -10.41 2.36
C GLN A 289 -30.52 -11.67 2.21
N GLN A 290 -30.33 -12.68 3.07
CA GLN A 290 -31.12 -13.90 3.07
C GLN A 290 -32.60 -13.57 3.36
N ARG A 291 -33.32 -13.19 2.31
CA ARG A 291 -34.77 -13.06 2.26
C ARG A 291 -35.25 -14.13 1.30
N ILE A 292 -36.42 -14.69 1.59
CA ILE A 292 -37.03 -15.77 0.80
C ILE A 292 -37.16 -15.39 -0.68
N SER A 293 -37.32 -14.10 -0.99
CA SER A 293 -37.45 -13.57 -2.35
C SER A 293 -36.14 -13.18 -3.05
N SER A 294 -34.99 -13.38 -2.40
CA SER A 294 -33.71 -12.84 -2.88
C SER A 294 -32.84 -13.95 -3.45
N THR A 295 -32.56 -13.89 -4.75
CA THR A 295 -31.62 -14.80 -5.40
C THR A 295 -30.19 -14.33 -5.20
N ASN A 296 -29.26 -15.29 -5.10
CA ASN A 296 -27.85 -14.98 -5.18
C ASN A 296 -27.49 -14.81 -6.65
N ASP A 297 -26.97 -13.64 -7.00
CA ASP A 297 -26.48 -13.38 -8.35
C ASP A 297 -24.95 -13.51 -8.35
N MET A 298 -24.43 -14.19 -9.37
CA MET A 298 -23.00 -14.33 -9.59
C MET A 298 -22.61 -13.57 -10.85
N ILE A 299 -21.80 -12.54 -10.68
CA ILE A 299 -21.23 -11.79 -11.80
C ILE A 299 -19.95 -12.53 -12.21
N ASN A 300 -19.93 -13.04 -13.44
CA ASN A 300 -18.77 -13.69 -14.03
C ASN A 300 -18.09 -12.67 -14.96
N ALA A 301 -17.04 -12.03 -14.47
CA ALA A 301 -16.28 -11.05 -15.25
C ALA A 301 -14.85 -11.57 -15.45
N THR A 302 -14.24 -11.26 -16.60
CA THR A 302 -12.84 -11.59 -16.86
C THR A 302 -11.98 -10.37 -16.57
N ASN A 303 -11.01 -10.48 -15.67
CA ASN A 303 -10.00 -9.45 -15.46
C ASN A 303 -8.89 -9.59 -16.48
N VAL A 304 -8.38 -8.46 -16.98
CA VAL A 304 -7.30 -8.43 -17.97
C VAL A 304 -6.18 -7.53 -17.48
N ALA A 305 -4.94 -7.97 -17.64
CA ALA A 305 -3.73 -7.20 -17.40
C ALA A 305 -2.77 -7.34 -18.58
N ILE A 306 -2.11 -6.24 -18.92
CA ILE A 306 -1.07 -6.21 -19.95
C ILE A 306 0.28 -6.09 -19.26
N VAL A 307 1.20 -6.97 -19.59
CA VAL A 307 2.55 -6.98 -19.01
C VAL A 307 3.56 -6.72 -20.11
N GLY A 308 4.29 -5.61 -19.99
CA GLY A 308 5.37 -5.25 -20.91
C GLY A 308 6.58 -6.16 -20.74
N ILE A 309 7.22 -6.54 -21.85
CA ILE A 309 8.49 -7.27 -21.86
C ILE A 309 9.55 -6.30 -22.39
N ASN A 310 10.57 -6.02 -21.58
CA ASN A 310 11.69 -5.17 -21.98
C ASN A 310 12.79 -5.99 -22.66
N GLY A 311 13.57 -5.34 -23.53
CA GLY A 311 14.75 -5.97 -24.17
C GLY A 311 14.44 -6.96 -25.29
N VAL A 312 13.18 -7.18 -25.65
CA VAL A 312 12.76 -8.06 -26.75
C VAL A 312 12.40 -7.23 -27.98
N LYS A 313 12.84 -7.67 -29.16
CA LYS A 313 12.51 -7.03 -30.44
C LYS A 313 10.99 -7.13 -30.69
N PRO A 314 10.32 -6.04 -31.09
CA PRO A 314 8.92 -6.06 -31.49
C PRO A 314 8.62 -7.13 -32.53
N PHE A 315 7.48 -7.80 -32.36
CA PHE A 315 6.96 -8.73 -33.36
C PHE A 315 6.48 -7.98 -34.61
N THR A 316 6.69 -8.60 -35.76
CA THR A 316 6.39 -8.11 -37.09
C THR A 316 5.39 -9.04 -37.79
N GLU A 317 4.83 -8.58 -38.90
CA GLU A 317 3.93 -9.41 -39.72
C GLU A 317 4.65 -10.64 -40.30
N ALA A 318 5.95 -10.51 -40.57
CA ALA A 318 6.79 -11.63 -41.01
C ALA A 318 6.89 -12.71 -39.94
N ASP A 319 6.99 -12.34 -38.67
CA ASP A 319 7.08 -13.30 -37.55
C ASP A 319 5.78 -14.11 -37.42
N LEU A 320 4.62 -13.49 -37.63
CA LEU A 320 3.34 -14.21 -37.67
C LEU A 320 3.30 -15.18 -38.85
N ALA A 321 3.70 -14.77 -40.05
CA ALA A 321 3.72 -15.63 -41.23
C ALA A 321 4.66 -16.83 -41.05
N GLU A 322 5.85 -16.61 -40.50
CA GLU A 322 6.82 -17.65 -40.15
C GLU A 322 6.21 -18.64 -39.13
N GLN A 323 5.60 -18.13 -38.07
CA GLN A 323 4.93 -18.97 -37.07
C GLN A 323 3.80 -19.80 -37.68
N LEU A 324 2.97 -19.21 -38.54
CA LEU A 324 1.90 -19.92 -39.24
C LEU A 324 2.45 -21.02 -40.15
N ALA A 325 3.60 -20.79 -40.81
CA ALA A 325 4.28 -21.81 -41.61
C ALA A 325 4.82 -22.99 -40.78
N LEU A 326 5.06 -22.79 -39.48
CA LEU A 326 5.43 -23.86 -38.54
C LEU A 326 4.22 -24.71 -38.10
N ARG A 327 2.99 -24.28 -38.36
CA ARG A 327 1.80 -25.08 -37.97
C ARG A 327 1.77 -26.42 -38.67
N GLY A 328 1.39 -27.46 -37.91
CA GLY A 328 1.38 -28.85 -38.38
C GLY A 328 2.76 -29.50 -38.44
N GLN A 329 3.85 -28.75 -38.27
CA GLN A 329 5.20 -29.35 -38.26
C GLN A 329 5.45 -30.22 -37.01
N HIS A 330 4.65 -30.08 -35.95
CA HIS A 330 4.64 -31.02 -34.83
C HIS A 330 4.39 -32.48 -35.26
N ALA A 331 3.68 -32.72 -36.37
CA ALA A 331 3.50 -34.07 -36.90
C ALA A 331 4.82 -34.70 -37.39
N LYS A 332 5.84 -33.87 -37.63
CA LYS A 332 7.21 -34.29 -38.00
C LYS A 332 8.14 -34.39 -36.80
N ALA A 333 7.72 -33.93 -35.62
CA ALA A 333 8.52 -34.00 -34.40
C ALA A 333 8.75 -35.48 -34.03
N LYS A 334 10.00 -35.83 -33.79
CA LYS A 334 10.42 -37.16 -33.34
C LYS A 334 10.50 -37.16 -31.82
N ALA A 335 10.44 -38.36 -31.22
CA ALA A 335 10.66 -38.51 -29.79
C ALA A 335 12.00 -37.90 -29.33
N THR A 336 13.04 -38.00 -30.15
CA THR A 336 14.36 -37.41 -29.90
C THR A 336 14.36 -35.89 -29.80
N ASP A 337 13.35 -35.21 -30.34
CA ASP A 337 13.25 -33.74 -30.31
C ASP A 337 12.65 -33.24 -28.99
N ILE A 338 12.03 -34.14 -28.21
CA ILE A 338 11.32 -33.84 -26.97
C ILE A 338 12.04 -34.46 -25.76
N LEU A 339 12.69 -35.61 -25.97
CA LEU A 339 13.39 -36.31 -24.91
C LEU A 339 14.57 -35.46 -24.41
N PRO A 340 14.72 -35.30 -23.07
CA PRO A 340 15.87 -34.63 -22.50
C PRO A 340 17.17 -35.26 -23.01
N THR A 341 18.15 -34.41 -23.31
CA THR A 341 19.50 -34.86 -23.63
C THR A 341 20.24 -35.25 -22.34
N ARG A 342 21.35 -35.98 -22.48
CA ARG A 342 22.24 -36.26 -21.33
C ARG A 342 22.82 -35.00 -20.69
N ALA A 343 22.87 -33.88 -21.42
CA ALA A 343 23.28 -32.60 -20.87
C ALA A 343 22.16 -32.02 -19.98
N ASP A 344 20.91 -32.10 -20.44
CA ASP A 344 19.73 -31.68 -19.67
C ASP A 344 19.62 -32.50 -18.39
N ASP A 345 19.80 -33.83 -18.44
CA ASP A 345 19.81 -34.69 -17.25
C ASP A 345 20.83 -34.24 -16.20
N LYS A 346 22.02 -33.81 -16.64
CA LYS A 346 23.05 -33.29 -15.73
C LYS A 346 22.64 -31.96 -15.11
N ILE A 347 21.99 -31.09 -15.88
CA ILE A 347 21.48 -29.80 -15.39
C ILE A 347 20.35 -30.05 -14.39
N VAL A 348 19.35 -30.85 -14.75
CA VAL A 348 18.22 -31.24 -13.89
C VAL A 348 18.72 -31.90 -12.61
N GLY A 349 19.69 -32.82 -12.69
CA GLY A 349 20.29 -33.46 -11.52
C GLY A 349 20.97 -32.44 -10.59
N LYS A 350 21.71 -31.48 -11.14
CA LYS A 350 22.30 -30.38 -10.35
C LYS A 350 21.24 -29.48 -9.72
N SER A 351 20.20 -29.10 -10.47
CA SER A 351 19.08 -28.32 -9.96
C SER A 351 18.37 -29.04 -8.81
N PHE A 352 18.18 -30.35 -8.93
CA PHE A 352 17.52 -31.15 -7.90
C PHE A 352 18.35 -31.19 -6.60
N VAL A 353 19.67 -31.38 -6.71
CA VAL A 353 20.59 -31.32 -5.56
C VAL A 353 20.57 -29.92 -4.93
N ALA A 354 20.60 -28.86 -5.74
CA ALA A 354 20.55 -27.49 -5.25
C ALA A 354 19.23 -27.18 -4.52
N LEU A 355 18.08 -27.60 -5.07
CA LEU A 355 16.76 -27.44 -4.43
C LEU A 355 16.65 -28.22 -3.12
N ILE A 356 17.14 -29.46 -3.06
CA ILE A 356 17.17 -30.24 -1.80
C ILE A 356 18.04 -29.53 -0.76
N ALA A 357 19.23 -29.07 -1.16
CA ALA A 357 20.12 -28.34 -0.27
C ALA A 357 19.46 -27.04 0.25
N GLU A 358 18.77 -26.31 -0.63
CA GLU A 358 18.02 -25.10 -0.27
C GLU A 358 16.92 -25.42 0.75
N MET A 359 16.14 -26.47 0.52
CA MET A 359 15.12 -26.92 1.45
C MET A 359 15.71 -27.31 2.81
N ILE A 360 16.84 -28.04 2.84
CA ILE A 360 17.52 -28.39 4.09
C ILE A 360 17.95 -27.13 4.83
N VAL A 361 18.58 -26.16 4.15
CA VAL A 361 19.03 -24.92 4.78
C VAL A 361 17.86 -24.06 5.26
N ALA A 362 16.79 -24.00 4.49
CA ALA A 362 15.62 -23.18 4.80
C ALA A 362 14.73 -23.78 5.89
N PHE A 363 14.59 -25.11 5.95
CA PHE A 363 13.55 -25.76 6.75
C PHE A 363 14.05 -26.73 7.83
N THR A 364 15.36 -26.98 7.97
CA THR A 364 15.85 -27.81 9.07
C THR A 364 15.59 -27.14 10.43
N PRO A 365 14.99 -27.85 11.41
CA PRO A 365 14.77 -27.31 12.75
C PRO A 365 16.07 -26.78 13.37
N GLY A 366 16.02 -25.56 13.92
CA GLY A 366 17.18 -24.92 14.53
C GLY A 366 18.17 -24.30 13.55
N ASN A 367 17.86 -24.21 12.25
CA ASN A 367 18.72 -23.57 11.26
C ASN A 367 19.10 -22.11 11.60
N SER A 368 18.26 -21.40 12.34
CA SER A 368 18.52 -20.04 12.85
C SER A 368 19.73 -19.97 13.79
N ARG A 369 20.12 -21.10 14.40
CA ARG A 369 21.27 -21.21 15.31
C ARG A 369 22.56 -21.65 14.62
N TRP A 370 22.55 -21.90 13.31
CA TRP A 370 23.75 -22.31 12.60
C TRP A 370 24.75 -21.16 12.49
N LYS A 371 25.99 -21.38 12.94
CA LYS A 371 27.04 -20.35 13.03
C LYS A 371 27.31 -19.65 11.68
N ASP A 372 27.22 -20.40 10.58
CA ASP A 372 27.52 -19.92 9.22
C ASP A 372 26.32 -19.98 8.27
N ARG A 373 25.09 -19.85 8.79
CA ARG A 373 23.86 -20.00 7.99
C ARG A 373 23.88 -19.18 6.70
N LYS A 374 24.34 -17.92 6.78
CA LYS A 374 24.38 -17.01 5.63
C LYS A 374 25.32 -17.51 4.53
N ASN A 375 26.53 -17.94 4.90
CA ASN A 375 27.51 -18.46 3.96
C ASN A 375 27.03 -19.79 3.34
N ILE A 376 26.39 -20.65 4.13
CA ILE A 376 25.79 -21.89 3.63
C ILE A 376 24.67 -21.58 2.64
N ALA A 377 23.78 -20.63 2.96
CA ALA A 377 22.70 -20.22 2.07
C ALA A 377 23.22 -19.62 0.76
N GLU A 378 24.26 -18.78 0.81
CA GLU A 378 24.92 -18.22 -0.38
C GLU A 378 25.60 -19.31 -1.22
N ALA A 379 26.28 -20.27 -0.58
CA ALA A 379 26.92 -21.40 -1.27
C ALA A 379 25.88 -22.30 -1.95
N VAL A 380 24.76 -22.58 -1.28
CA VAL A 380 23.65 -23.36 -1.84
C VAL A 380 22.96 -22.61 -2.99
N ALA A 381 22.73 -21.30 -2.85
CA ALA A 381 22.18 -20.49 -3.93
C ALA A 381 23.10 -20.52 -5.18
N ALA A 382 24.42 -20.53 -4.99
CA ALA A 382 25.40 -20.64 -6.06
C ALA A 382 25.46 -22.04 -6.72
N MET A 383 24.91 -23.09 -6.09
CA MET A 383 24.81 -24.42 -6.69
C MET A 383 23.73 -24.50 -7.77
N MET A 384 22.75 -23.59 -7.76
CA MET A 384 21.67 -23.58 -8.74
C MET A 384 22.26 -23.32 -10.14
N PRO A 385 22.15 -24.27 -11.09
CA PRO A 385 22.66 -24.03 -12.43
C PRO A 385 21.84 -22.90 -13.09
N ALA A 386 22.55 -21.91 -13.62
CA ALA A 386 21.94 -20.85 -14.41
C ALA A 386 21.92 -21.29 -15.88
N ASP A 387 20.74 -21.47 -16.45
CA ASP A 387 20.54 -21.64 -17.88
C ASP A 387 19.78 -20.42 -18.41
N CYS A 388 20.44 -19.67 -19.30
CA CYS A 388 19.93 -18.41 -19.86
C CYS A 388 19.32 -17.45 -18.81
N PRO A 389 20.07 -17.06 -17.75
CA PRO A 389 19.53 -16.22 -16.70
C PRO A 389 19.06 -14.88 -17.29
N LEU A 390 17.77 -14.61 -17.17
CA LEU A 390 17.23 -13.30 -17.48
C LEU A 390 17.68 -12.32 -16.38
N PRO A 391 18.20 -11.13 -16.74
CA PRO A 391 18.47 -10.12 -15.75
C PRO A 391 17.17 -9.80 -15.02
N PRO A 392 17.20 -9.63 -13.67
CA PRO A 392 16.03 -9.23 -12.94
C PRO A 392 15.59 -7.85 -13.44
N ASP A 393 14.34 -7.76 -13.89
CA ASP A 393 13.74 -6.53 -14.36
C ASP A 393 12.41 -6.28 -13.65
N GLU A 394 12.07 -5.01 -13.43
CA GLU A 394 10.81 -4.64 -12.80
C GLU A 394 9.66 -4.91 -13.77
N SER A 395 8.73 -5.79 -13.39
CA SER A 395 7.58 -6.12 -14.21
C SER A 395 6.67 -4.88 -14.40
N ASP A 396 6.54 -4.41 -15.64
CA ASP A 396 5.58 -3.37 -16.02
C ASP A 396 4.19 -3.98 -16.27
N ALA A 397 3.47 -4.27 -15.18
CA ALA A 397 2.11 -4.76 -15.23
C ALA A 397 1.09 -3.61 -15.18
N ARG A 398 0.32 -3.44 -16.26
CA ARG A 398 -0.70 -2.41 -16.42
C ARG A 398 -2.10 -3.04 -16.44
N PRO A 399 -2.98 -2.73 -15.47
CA PRO A 399 -4.32 -3.32 -15.45
C PRO A 399 -5.15 -2.79 -16.63
N PHE A 400 -5.79 -3.70 -17.35
CA PHE A 400 -6.63 -3.41 -18.51
C PHE A 400 -8.13 -3.42 -18.19
N GLY A 401 -8.45 -3.63 -16.91
CA GLY A 401 -9.80 -3.62 -16.37
C GLY A 401 -10.56 -4.92 -16.57
N LEU A 402 -11.84 -4.89 -16.16
CA LEU A 402 -12.74 -6.03 -16.27
C LEU A 402 -13.46 -6.01 -17.63
N LEU A 403 -13.76 -7.21 -18.14
CA LEU A 403 -14.67 -7.47 -19.24
C LEU A 403 -15.85 -8.27 -18.70
N ASP A 404 -17.07 -7.84 -18.98
CA ASP A 404 -18.30 -8.53 -18.57
C ASP A 404 -18.57 -9.73 -19.48
N VAL A 405 -17.64 -10.68 -19.44
CA VAL A 405 -17.61 -11.89 -20.26
C VAL A 405 -17.11 -13.01 -19.36
N ASN A 406 -17.80 -14.15 -19.42
CA ASN A 406 -17.33 -15.40 -18.81
C ASN A 406 -16.38 -16.10 -19.79
N GLU A 407 -15.10 -16.19 -19.43
CA GLU A 407 -14.05 -16.78 -20.24
C GLU A 407 -14.07 -18.32 -20.21
N GLY A 408 -14.73 -18.95 -19.24
CA GLY A 408 -14.77 -20.41 -19.03
C GLY A 408 -15.42 -21.26 -20.14
N SER A 409 -15.68 -20.68 -21.32
CA SER A 409 -16.12 -21.39 -22.52
C SER A 409 -15.36 -20.91 -23.76
N LYS A 410 -15.28 -21.75 -24.80
CA LYS A 410 -14.67 -21.38 -26.10
C LYS A 410 -15.24 -20.07 -26.67
N LYS A 411 -16.56 -19.87 -26.56
CA LYS A 411 -17.25 -18.64 -26.99
C LYS A 411 -16.90 -17.44 -26.10
N GLY A 412 -16.69 -17.70 -24.81
CA GLY A 412 -16.20 -16.75 -23.82
C GLY A 412 -14.84 -16.19 -24.16
N VAL A 413 -13.84 -17.06 -24.37
CA VAL A 413 -12.48 -16.68 -24.78
C VAL A 413 -12.51 -15.80 -26.03
N VAL A 414 -13.27 -16.18 -27.06
CA VAL A 414 -13.39 -15.37 -28.30
C VAL A 414 -13.93 -13.98 -28.00
N LYS A 415 -14.96 -13.87 -27.15
CA LYS A 415 -15.53 -12.59 -26.75
C LYS A 415 -14.55 -11.75 -25.93
N VAL A 416 -13.75 -12.38 -25.06
CA VAL A 416 -12.69 -11.70 -24.30
C VAL A 416 -11.65 -11.14 -25.26
N LEU A 417 -11.14 -11.94 -26.21
CA LEU A 417 -10.18 -11.49 -27.21
C LEU A 417 -10.71 -10.35 -28.08
N GLY A 418 -11.98 -10.41 -28.49
CA GLY A 418 -12.66 -9.31 -29.18
C GLY A 418 -12.76 -8.04 -28.32
N GLY A 419 -13.16 -8.18 -27.05
CA GLY A 419 -13.24 -7.06 -26.11
C GLY A 419 -11.88 -6.42 -25.80
N ILE A 420 -10.81 -7.23 -25.76
CA ILE A 420 -9.44 -6.72 -25.62
C ILE A 420 -9.07 -5.91 -26.87
N GLN A 421 -9.31 -6.44 -28.07
CA GLN A 421 -9.04 -5.76 -29.33
C GLN A 421 -9.82 -4.44 -29.43
N GLU A 422 -11.12 -4.44 -29.15
CA GLU A 422 -11.96 -3.24 -29.17
C GLU A 422 -11.45 -2.17 -28.19
N ARG A 423 -11.15 -2.54 -26.95
CA ARG A 423 -10.63 -1.63 -25.92
C ARG A 423 -9.23 -1.11 -26.25
N SER A 424 -8.43 -1.88 -26.98
CA SER A 424 -7.09 -1.46 -27.43
C SER A 424 -7.11 -0.35 -28.48
N THR A 425 -8.27 -0.05 -29.07
CA THR A 425 -8.47 0.91 -30.17
C THR A 425 -7.76 0.57 -31.49
N LEU A 426 -7.00 -0.53 -31.55
CA LEU A 426 -6.42 -1.03 -32.79
C LEU A 426 -7.50 -1.59 -33.71
N SER A 427 -7.39 -1.37 -35.02
CA SER A 427 -8.30 -2.00 -35.99
C SER A 427 -8.08 -3.52 -36.03
N GLN A 428 -9.11 -4.28 -36.37
CA GLN A 428 -9.01 -5.75 -36.49
C GLN A 428 -7.88 -6.18 -37.44
N ARG A 429 -7.65 -5.42 -38.53
CA ARG A 429 -6.57 -5.68 -39.48
C ARG A 429 -5.19 -5.56 -38.84
N ILE A 430 -4.94 -4.48 -38.09
CA ILE A 430 -3.66 -4.26 -37.40
C ILE A 430 -3.50 -5.23 -36.23
N TRP A 431 -4.59 -5.52 -35.53
CA TRP A 431 -4.58 -6.46 -34.42
C TRP A 431 -4.19 -7.87 -34.87
N ALA A 432 -4.76 -8.33 -35.98
CA ALA A 432 -4.54 -9.67 -36.52
C ALA A 432 -3.25 -9.83 -37.32
N SER A 433 -2.55 -8.74 -37.68
CA SER A 433 -1.31 -8.83 -38.47
C SER A 433 -0.07 -9.17 -37.64
N ILE A 434 -0.16 -9.08 -36.32
CA ILE A 434 0.95 -9.36 -35.41
C ILE A 434 0.48 -10.42 -34.40
N TRP A 435 1.30 -11.45 -34.19
CA TRP A 435 1.03 -12.45 -33.16
C TRP A 435 1.22 -11.87 -31.74
N ARG A 436 0.43 -12.36 -30.78
CA ARG A 436 0.33 -11.84 -29.42
C ARG A 436 0.30 -12.98 -28.43
N ILE A 437 1.01 -12.79 -27.32
CA ILE A 437 1.13 -13.79 -26.28
C ILE A 437 -0.01 -13.60 -25.28
N PHE A 438 -0.75 -14.67 -25.03
CA PHE A 438 -1.83 -14.75 -24.05
C PHE A 438 -1.44 -15.77 -22.99
N VAL A 439 -1.29 -15.30 -21.75
CA VAL A 439 -0.89 -16.14 -20.62
C VAL A 439 -2.10 -16.38 -19.73
N ASP A 440 -2.43 -17.64 -19.50
CA ASP A 440 -3.57 -18.01 -18.66
C ASP A 440 -3.40 -19.42 -18.09
N ASP A 441 -4.39 -19.91 -17.36
CA ASP A 441 -4.45 -21.28 -16.90
C ASP A 441 -4.56 -22.29 -18.07
N TRP A 442 -4.46 -23.57 -17.72
CA TRP A 442 -4.51 -24.65 -18.70
C TRP A 442 -5.88 -24.77 -19.38
N LEU A 443 -6.98 -24.55 -18.65
CA LEU A 443 -8.33 -24.68 -19.18
C LEU A 443 -8.60 -23.59 -20.22
N THR A 444 -8.20 -22.36 -19.94
CA THR A 444 -8.28 -21.24 -20.89
C THR A 444 -7.43 -21.48 -22.11
N SER A 445 -6.19 -21.94 -21.93
CA SER A 445 -5.31 -22.31 -23.04
C SER A 445 -5.94 -23.39 -23.93
N ASN A 446 -6.57 -24.40 -23.31
CA ASN A 446 -7.27 -25.47 -24.02
C ASN A 446 -8.54 -24.96 -24.75
N ASN A 447 -9.31 -24.08 -24.11
CA ASN A 447 -10.47 -23.43 -24.72
C ASN A 447 -10.09 -22.57 -25.92
N LEU A 448 -8.98 -21.83 -25.84
CA LEU A 448 -8.43 -21.03 -26.94
C LEU A 448 -7.99 -21.92 -28.11
N ARG A 449 -7.24 -23.00 -27.84
CA ARG A 449 -6.87 -24.00 -28.86
C ARG A 449 -8.09 -24.58 -29.55
N ALA A 450 -9.08 -25.02 -28.77
CA ALA A 450 -10.29 -25.62 -29.31
C ALA A 450 -11.16 -24.61 -30.06
N ALA A 451 -11.19 -23.34 -29.63
CA ALA A 451 -11.86 -22.27 -30.35
C ALA A 451 -11.20 -22.02 -31.71
N ARG A 452 -9.86 -21.99 -31.76
CA ARG A 452 -9.08 -21.86 -32.99
C ARG A 452 -9.30 -23.05 -33.94
N CYS A 453 -9.26 -24.29 -33.44
CA CYS A 453 -9.54 -25.48 -34.25
C CYS A 453 -10.93 -25.45 -34.89
N ASN A 454 -11.96 -25.05 -34.12
CA ASN A 454 -13.34 -24.95 -34.61
C ASN A 454 -13.54 -23.84 -35.66
N ARG A 455 -12.57 -22.93 -35.81
CA ARG A 455 -12.62 -21.77 -36.69
C ARG A 455 -11.60 -21.86 -37.81
N THR A 456 -11.03 -23.03 -38.07
CA THR A 456 -9.98 -23.18 -39.09
C THR A 456 -10.45 -22.74 -40.48
N ASP A 457 -11.75 -22.88 -40.76
CA ASP A 457 -12.39 -22.54 -42.04
C ASP A 457 -12.97 -21.11 -42.08
N ASP A 458 -12.80 -20.29 -41.02
CA ASP A 458 -13.28 -18.91 -41.00
C ASP A 458 -12.50 -18.03 -42.01
N ILE A 459 -13.10 -16.93 -42.45
CA ILE A 459 -12.68 -16.22 -43.67
C ILE A 459 -11.33 -15.52 -43.50
N ASN A 460 -11.08 -14.93 -42.34
CA ASN A 460 -9.91 -14.08 -42.09
C ASN A 460 -9.12 -14.47 -40.83
N ALA A 461 -7.87 -14.03 -40.76
CA ALA A 461 -6.94 -14.34 -39.66
C ALA A 461 -7.46 -13.90 -38.27
N MET A 462 -8.28 -12.84 -38.23
CA MET A 462 -8.90 -12.35 -36.99
C MET A 462 -9.93 -13.38 -36.48
N GLU A 463 -10.85 -13.83 -37.33
CA GLU A 463 -11.88 -14.82 -36.99
C GLU A 463 -11.28 -16.17 -36.65
N ARG A 464 -10.21 -16.58 -37.36
CA ARG A 464 -9.44 -17.79 -37.09
C ARG A 464 -8.58 -17.72 -35.81
N LEU A 465 -8.51 -16.55 -35.15
CA LEU A 465 -7.66 -16.30 -33.98
C LEU A 465 -6.18 -16.62 -34.23
N GLU A 466 -5.69 -16.36 -35.44
CA GLU A 466 -4.33 -16.75 -35.86
C GLU A 466 -3.24 -16.00 -35.11
N TYR A 467 -3.55 -14.76 -34.71
CA TYR A 467 -2.68 -13.89 -33.94
C TYR A 467 -2.50 -14.35 -32.50
N ALA A 468 -3.35 -15.21 -31.94
CA ALA A 468 -3.29 -15.55 -30.53
C ALA A 468 -2.35 -16.75 -30.28
N GLN A 469 -1.26 -16.52 -29.55
CA GLN A 469 -0.42 -17.56 -29.00
C GLN A 469 -0.69 -17.73 -27.51
N GLU A 470 -1.31 -18.85 -27.16
CA GLU A 470 -1.50 -19.25 -25.77
C GLU A 470 -0.20 -19.74 -25.14
N LEU A 471 0.02 -19.35 -23.90
CA LEU A 471 1.07 -19.83 -23.02
C LEU A 471 0.44 -20.16 -21.67
N SER A 472 0.44 -21.44 -21.28
CA SER A 472 -0.08 -21.82 -19.97
C SER A 472 0.89 -21.35 -18.88
N ALA A 473 0.38 -20.62 -17.88
CA ALA A 473 1.24 -20.07 -16.83
C ALA A 473 1.92 -21.21 -16.04
N PRO A 474 3.26 -21.15 -15.82
CA PRO A 474 4.02 -22.24 -15.18
C PRO A 474 3.47 -22.64 -13.81
N PHE A 475 2.91 -21.70 -13.06
CA PHE A 475 2.29 -21.96 -11.77
C PHE A 475 1.14 -22.97 -11.86
N HIS A 476 0.21 -22.81 -12.81
CA HIS A 476 -0.91 -23.74 -12.96
C HIS A 476 -0.44 -25.12 -13.40
N PHE A 477 0.59 -25.18 -14.25
CA PHE A 477 1.20 -26.44 -14.64
C PHE A 477 1.85 -27.15 -13.43
N ALA A 478 2.66 -26.43 -12.65
CA ALA A 478 3.30 -26.97 -11.46
C ALA A 478 2.28 -27.41 -10.40
N LEU A 479 1.20 -26.64 -10.21
CA LEU A 479 0.11 -26.98 -9.30
C LEU A 479 -0.61 -28.24 -9.74
N GLN A 480 -0.94 -28.36 -11.02
CA GLN A 480 -1.61 -29.54 -11.56
C GLN A 480 -0.71 -30.78 -11.54
N ALA A 481 0.57 -30.63 -11.88
CA ALA A 481 1.56 -31.70 -11.79
C ALA A 481 1.70 -32.19 -10.33
N THR A 482 1.78 -31.26 -9.38
CA THR A 482 1.79 -31.59 -7.95
C THR A 482 0.52 -32.33 -7.54
N HIS A 483 -0.64 -31.86 -7.99
CA HIS A 483 -1.92 -32.53 -7.71
C HIS A 483 -1.94 -33.95 -8.27
N MET A 484 -1.44 -34.17 -9.49
CA MET A 484 -1.31 -35.51 -10.08
C MET A 484 -0.37 -36.41 -9.28
N ILE A 485 0.83 -35.95 -8.96
CA ILE A 485 1.81 -36.71 -8.14
C ILE A 485 1.18 -37.10 -6.80
N MET A 486 0.52 -36.15 -6.14
CA MET A 486 -0.13 -36.39 -4.86
C MET A 486 -1.27 -37.42 -4.98
N GLN A 487 -2.09 -37.33 -6.04
CA GLN A 487 -3.15 -38.31 -6.28
C GLN A 487 -2.60 -39.70 -6.56
N THR A 488 -1.57 -39.82 -7.40
CA THR A 488 -0.99 -41.12 -7.79
C THR A 488 -0.26 -41.81 -6.64
N HIS A 489 0.40 -41.06 -5.76
CA HIS A 489 1.27 -41.65 -4.73
C HIS A 489 0.67 -41.67 -3.32
N TYR A 490 -0.37 -40.88 -3.04
CA TYR A 490 -0.95 -40.79 -1.68
C TYR A 490 -2.42 -41.24 -1.58
N ASP A 491 -3.01 -41.71 -2.69
CA ASP A 491 -4.18 -42.62 -2.84
C ASP A 491 -5.44 -42.39 -1.96
N THR A 492 -5.56 -41.27 -1.24
CA THR A 492 -6.74 -40.98 -0.41
C THR A 492 -7.26 -39.55 -0.64
N PRO A 493 -8.31 -39.40 -1.46
CA PRO A 493 -8.98 -38.12 -1.73
C PRO A 493 -9.51 -37.41 -0.46
N SER A 494 -9.74 -38.15 0.63
CA SER A 494 -10.31 -37.65 1.88
C SER A 494 -9.32 -36.96 2.80
N LYS A 495 -8.03 -37.30 2.76
CA LYS A 495 -6.99 -36.72 3.65
C LYS A 495 -6.25 -35.53 3.02
N ILE A 496 -6.23 -35.42 1.69
CA ILE A 496 -5.39 -34.44 0.97
C ILE A 496 -6.18 -33.19 0.56
N ARG A 497 -7.49 -33.29 0.33
CA ARG A 497 -8.36 -32.15 -0.06
C ARG A 497 -8.20 -30.90 0.82
N PRO A 498 -8.03 -31.00 2.16
CA PRO A 498 -7.83 -29.83 2.99
C PRO A 498 -6.48 -29.12 2.78
N LEU A 499 -5.44 -29.82 2.31
CA LEU A 499 -4.08 -29.27 2.16
C LEU A 499 -3.87 -28.53 0.81
N LEU A 500 -4.65 -28.91 -0.22
CA LEU A 500 -4.50 -28.39 -1.59
C LEU A 500 -5.58 -27.38 -2.01
N GLN A 501 -6.48 -26.96 -1.12
CA GLN A 501 -7.39 -25.86 -1.42
C GLN A 501 -6.58 -24.58 -1.67
N PRO A 502 -6.80 -23.82 -2.76
CA PRO A 502 -6.01 -22.62 -3.08
C PRO A 502 -5.98 -21.59 -1.96
N THR A 503 -7.04 -21.47 -1.18
CA THR A 503 -7.09 -20.61 0.03
C THR A 503 -6.15 -21.10 1.12
N LYS A 504 -6.01 -22.41 1.30
CA LYS A 504 -5.06 -23.03 2.23
C LYS A 504 -3.66 -23.17 1.66
N ALA A 505 -3.47 -23.41 0.36
CA ALA A 505 -2.16 -23.41 -0.29
C ALA A 505 -1.58 -22.00 -0.35
N CYS A 506 -2.40 -20.97 -0.54
CA CYS A 506 -2.00 -19.57 -0.45
C CYS A 506 -1.83 -19.12 1.01
N SER A 507 -2.61 -19.66 1.97
CA SER A 507 -2.35 -19.44 3.40
C SER A 507 -1.19 -20.27 3.95
N ILE A 508 -0.81 -21.38 3.30
CA ILE A 508 0.38 -22.19 3.60
C ILE A 508 1.58 -21.55 2.93
N ALA A 509 1.49 -21.01 1.71
CA ALA A 509 2.57 -20.22 1.11
C ALA A 509 2.80 -18.90 1.88
N ASN A 510 1.73 -18.22 2.30
CA ASN A 510 1.83 -17.04 3.17
C ASN A 510 2.15 -17.40 4.64
N GLY A 511 1.70 -18.56 5.14
CA GLY A 511 1.92 -19.06 6.50
C GLY A 511 3.27 -19.75 6.69
N MET A 512 3.87 -20.29 5.63
CA MET A 512 5.25 -20.78 5.58
C MET A 512 6.27 -19.63 5.66
N SER A 513 5.81 -18.39 5.44
CA SER A 513 6.59 -17.19 5.80
C SER A 513 6.36 -16.71 7.24
N ARG A 514 5.39 -17.28 7.99
CA ARG A 514 4.79 -16.61 9.19
C ARG A 514 4.26 -17.48 10.35
N SER A 515 4.56 -18.77 10.54
CA SER A 515 4.24 -19.43 11.84
C SER A 515 5.06 -20.70 12.17
N PRO A 516 5.46 -20.91 13.45
CA PRO A 516 6.17 -22.09 13.94
C PRO A 516 5.21 -23.09 14.62
N LEU A 517 4.61 -24.03 13.90
CA LEU A 517 3.81 -25.11 14.52
C LEU A 517 3.92 -26.44 13.75
N PHE A 518 4.98 -27.19 14.05
CA PHE A 518 4.95 -28.65 14.21
C PHE A 518 5.63 -28.95 15.56
N GLY A 519 4.93 -28.57 16.62
CA GLY A 519 5.22 -29.04 17.97
C GLY A 519 4.36 -30.27 18.22
N THR A 520 5.03 -31.40 18.44
CA THR A 520 4.53 -32.69 18.94
C THR A 520 3.63 -33.53 18.01
N LEU A 521 4.05 -34.80 17.87
CA LEU A 521 3.20 -35.98 17.72
C LEU A 521 1.94 -35.90 18.60
#